data_AF-A0A9Q0CQ81-F1
#
_entry.id   AF-A0A9Q0CQ81-F1
#
_cell.length_a   1.000
_cell.length_b   1.000
_cell.length_c   1.000
_cell.angle_alpha   90.00
_cell.angle_beta   90.00
_cell.angle_gamma   90.00
#
_symmetry.space_group_name_H-M   'P 1'
#
loop_
_entity.id
_entity.type
_entity.pdbx_description
1 polymer ?
#
loop_
_entity_poly.entity_id
_entity_poly.type
_entity_poly.pdbx_seq_one_letter_code
_entity_poly.pdbx_strand_id
1 'polypeptide(L)'
;MSNNDQGGGVAESAPTKKSSMVPENILESVTETLAYAEEVRTALLQFFAVAGDDPDMLADLPPLLQARVYLVLAKTATSLLSVQLRCTGIDPDDHPISKEFDRLSLCGERLGRYKDWDKAPLRPSTKINKRGAARVIGHALPQLTAEQRESLRDISRGNEARMVSFTDKRARKKRKQQGGGSSSIGSQSVRQAAEEFLQKAAKELVMCTDPDGPRGPLRNLADMEEHEQVEQGT
;
A
#
# COMPACT_ATOMS: atom_id res chain seq x y z
N MET A 1 12.32 -89.00 48.15
CA MET A 1 12.14 -88.99 46.69
C MET A 1 10.73 -88.43 46.47
N SER A 2 10.53 -87.11 46.51
CA SER A 2 10.91 -86.08 45.53
C SER A 2 10.00 -86.04 44.31
N ASN A 3 9.55 -84.82 44.01
CA ASN A 3 8.84 -84.28 42.83
C ASN A 3 7.31 -84.20 43.03
N ASN A 4 6.69 -83.06 43.34
CA ASN A 4 6.75 -81.64 42.88
C ASN A 4 5.90 -81.36 41.61
N ASP A 5 5.10 -80.30 41.76
CA ASP A 5 4.74 -79.25 40.78
C ASP A 5 3.41 -79.29 39.98
N GLN A 6 2.54 -78.36 40.42
CA GLN A 6 1.83 -77.28 39.70
C GLN A 6 1.02 -77.49 38.41
N GLY A 7 -0.14 -76.83 38.41
CA GLY A 7 -0.92 -76.38 37.26
C GLY A 7 -2.39 -76.27 37.68
N GLY A 8 -3.00 -75.12 37.92
CA GLY A 8 -2.88 -73.85 37.20
C GLY A 8 -4.27 -73.54 36.63
N GLY A 9 -5.10 -72.84 37.41
CA GLY A 9 -6.46 -72.45 37.02
C GLY A 9 -6.70 -71.00 37.42
N VAL A 10 -5.89 -70.09 36.88
CA VAL A 10 -6.14 -68.65 36.98
C VAL A 10 -7.32 -68.37 36.05
N ALA A 11 -8.46 -68.01 36.65
CA ALA A 11 -9.54 -67.35 35.94
C ALA A 11 -8.98 -66.02 35.43
N GLU A 12 -8.60 -66.00 34.16
CA GLU A 12 -8.28 -64.83 33.38
C GLU A 12 -9.55 -63.97 33.30
N SER A 13 -9.68 -63.04 34.25
CA SER A 13 -10.65 -61.96 34.16
C SER A 13 -10.26 -61.10 32.96
N ALA A 14 -10.96 -61.34 31.86
CA ALA A 14 -10.93 -60.50 30.67
C ALA A 14 -10.98 -59.02 31.07
N PRO A 15 -10.14 -58.15 30.49
CA PRO A 15 -10.25 -56.73 30.74
C PRO A 15 -11.58 -56.30 30.15
N THR A 16 -12.51 -55.93 31.01
CA THR A 16 -13.72 -55.21 30.64
C THR A 16 -13.25 -53.94 29.93
N LYS A 17 -13.35 -53.93 28.59
CA LYS A 17 -13.29 -52.71 27.78
C LYS A 17 -14.37 -51.79 28.33
N LYS A 18 -13.97 -50.91 29.25
CA LYS A 18 -14.76 -49.74 29.61
C LYS A 18 -14.89 -48.95 28.32
N SER A 19 -16.03 -49.08 27.66
CA SER A 19 -16.40 -48.20 26.55
C SER A 19 -16.35 -46.79 27.10
N SER A 20 -15.30 -46.04 26.76
CA SER A 20 -15.27 -44.62 27.06
C SER A 20 -16.53 -44.01 26.45
N MET A 21 -17.28 -43.27 27.27
CA MET A 21 -18.53 -42.62 26.85
C MET A 21 -18.31 -41.58 25.74
N VAL A 22 -17.04 -41.25 25.47
CA VAL A 22 -16.60 -40.33 24.42
C VAL A 22 -16.01 -41.14 23.26
N PRO A 23 -16.53 -40.95 22.04
CA PRO A 23 -15.95 -41.49 20.80
C PRO A 23 -14.47 -41.10 20.61
N GLU A 24 -13.65 -42.03 20.12
CA GLU A 24 -12.20 -41.86 19.95
C GLU A 24 -11.84 -40.73 18.99
N ASN A 25 -12.62 -40.53 17.94
CA ASN A 25 -12.44 -39.42 16.99
C ASN A 25 -12.59 -38.04 17.64
N ILE A 26 -13.42 -37.91 18.69
CA ILE A 26 -13.56 -36.66 19.43
C ILE A 26 -12.30 -36.43 20.28
N LEU A 27 -11.77 -37.48 20.92
CA LEU A 27 -10.53 -37.39 21.69
C LEU A 27 -9.36 -36.98 20.80
N GLU A 28 -9.22 -37.60 19.62
CA GLU A 28 -8.19 -37.26 18.64
C GLU A 28 -8.30 -35.79 18.21
N SER A 29 -9.50 -35.34 17.82
CA SER A 29 -9.73 -33.94 17.43
C SER A 29 -9.42 -32.93 18.54
N VAL A 30 -9.72 -33.26 19.80
CA VAL A 30 -9.37 -32.40 20.95
C VAL A 30 -7.86 -32.36 21.16
N THR A 31 -7.17 -33.50 21.05
CA THR A 31 -5.71 -33.53 21.18
C THR A 31 -5.01 -32.77 20.06
N GLU A 32 -5.52 -32.86 18.83
CA GLU A 32 -5.02 -32.12 17.67
C GLU A 32 -5.25 -30.61 17.86
N THR A 33 -6.44 -30.20 18.30
CA THR A 33 -6.76 -28.80 18.58
C THR A 33 -5.85 -28.23 19.68
N LEU A 34 -5.54 -29.01 20.72
CA LEU A 34 -4.60 -28.62 21.77
C LEU A 34 -3.19 -28.43 21.22
N ALA A 35 -2.73 -29.32 20.32
CA ALA A 35 -1.42 -29.18 19.67
C ALA A 35 -1.33 -27.87 18.85
N TYR A 36 -2.36 -27.56 18.06
CA TYR A 36 -2.42 -26.29 17.32
C TYR A 36 -2.44 -25.06 18.24
N ALA A 37 -3.16 -25.13 19.37
CA ALA A 37 -3.20 -24.03 20.34
C ALA A 37 -1.82 -23.74 20.94
N GLU A 38 -1.03 -24.77 21.27
CA GLU A 38 0.34 -24.60 21.77
C GLU A 38 1.31 -24.10 20.69
N GLU A 39 1.13 -24.49 19.43
CA GLU A 39 1.90 -23.94 18.30
C GLU A 39 1.64 -22.44 18.13
N VAL A 40 0.37 -22.03 18.10
CA VAL A 40 -0.03 -20.62 18.01
C VAL A 40 0.51 -19.82 19.20
N ARG A 41 0.43 -20.38 20.42
CA ARG A 41 0.99 -19.76 21.62
C ARG A 41 2.49 -19.52 21.48
N THR A 42 3.23 -20.51 21.00
CA THR A 42 4.69 -20.41 20.82
C THR A 42 5.03 -19.35 19.77
N ALA A 43 4.32 -19.34 18.63
CA ALA A 43 4.51 -18.33 17.59
C ALA A 43 4.22 -16.90 18.08
N LEU A 44 3.13 -16.71 18.85
CA LEU A 44 2.79 -15.41 19.43
C LEU A 44 3.81 -14.96 20.49
N LEU A 45 4.27 -15.85 21.36
CA LEU A 45 5.29 -15.52 22.35
C LEU A 45 6.61 -15.12 21.70
N GLN A 46 7.02 -15.82 20.64
CA GLN A 46 8.20 -15.44 19.85
C GLN A 46 8.01 -14.06 19.21
N PHE A 47 6.84 -13.81 18.60
CA PHE A 47 6.52 -12.51 18.00
C PHE A 47 6.57 -11.38 19.04
N PHE A 48 5.95 -11.57 20.21
CA PHE A 48 5.94 -10.55 21.27
C PHE A 48 7.29 -10.37 21.95
N ALA A 49 8.13 -11.40 22.02
CA ALA A 49 9.50 -11.25 22.50
C ALA A 49 10.29 -10.31 21.57
N VAL A 50 10.24 -10.55 20.26
CA VAL A 50 10.92 -9.69 19.27
C VAL A 50 10.36 -8.26 19.29
N ALA A 51 9.03 -8.10 19.36
CA ALA A 51 8.40 -6.78 19.42
C ALA A 51 8.61 -6.06 20.76
N GLY A 52 8.93 -6.79 21.84
CA GLY A 52 9.27 -6.22 23.14
C GLY A 52 10.69 -5.69 23.21
N ASP A 53 11.63 -6.32 22.48
CA ASP A 53 13.01 -5.88 22.37
C ASP A 53 13.15 -4.62 21.49
N ASP A 54 12.31 -4.49 20.46
CA ASP A 54 12.26 -3.34 19.56
C ASP A 54 10.80 -2.89 19.32
N PRO A 55 10.33 -1.84 20.02
CA PRO A 55 8.96 -1.36 19.90
C PRO A 55 8.68 -0.69 18.55
N ASP A 56 9.72 -0.21 17.85
CA ASP A 56 9.61 0.45 16.55
C ASP A 56 9.73 -0.55 15.39
N MET A 57 10.01 -1.83 15.67
CA MET A 57 10.14 -2.90 14.67
C MET A 57 8.98 -2.93 13.67
N LEU A 58 7.74 -2.76 14.13
CA LEU A 58 6.57 -2.71 13.25
C LEU A 58 6.44 -1.40 12.49
N ALA A 59 6.93 -0.29 13.03
CA ALA A 59 6.95 1.01 12.38
C ALA A 59 7.99 1.07 11.24
N ASP A 60 9.09 0.33 11.39
CA ASP A 60 10.16 0.22 10.40
C ASP A 60 9.80 -0.67 9.19
N LEU A 61 8.73 -1.47 9.30
CA LEU A 61 8.25 -2.27 8.17
C LEU A 61 7.67 -1.38 7.06
N PRO A 62 7.82 -1.77 5.78
CA PRO A 62 7.08 -1.13 4.69
C PRO A 62 5.58 -1.09 5.00
N PRO A 63 4.85 0.02 4.73
CA PRO A 63 3.47 0.19 5.17
C PRO A 63 2.52 -0.96 4.80
N LEU A 64 2.73 -1.55 3.62
CA LEU A 64 1.94 -2.70 3.17
C LEU A 64 2.22 -3.96 3.99
N LEU A 65 3.47 -4.18 4.40
CA LEU A 65 3.86 -5.31 5.24
C LEU A 65 3.39 -5.09 6.67
N GLN A 66 3.58 -3.88 7.21
CA GLN A 66 3.05 -3.47 8.51
C GLN A 66 1.54 -3.75 8.62
N ALA A 67 0.74 -3.30 7.64
CA ALA A 67 -0.70 -3.56 7.61
C ALA A 67 -1.05 -5.05 7.55
N ARG A 68 -0.23 -5.89 6.89
CA ARG A 68 -0.43 -7.35 6.87
C ARG A 68 -0.19 -7.97 8.23
N VAL A 69 0.86 -7.56 8.94
CA VAL A 69 1.16 -8.04 10.28
C VAL A 69 0.00 -7.72 11.23
N TYR A 70 -0.48 -6.48 11.24
CA TYR A 70 -1.64 -6.11 12.05
C TYR A 70 -2.92 -6.87 11.68
N LEU A 71 -3.17 -7.10 10.39
CA LEU A 71 -4.31 -7.91 9.96
C LEU A 71 -4.22 -9.36 10.45
N VAL A 72 -3.03 -9.96 10.38
CA VAL A 72 -2.80 -11.32 10.90
C VAL A 72 -3.01 -11.35 12.41
N LEU A 73 -2.44 -10.39 13.15
CA LEU A 73 -2.61 -10.31 14.60
C LEU A 73 -4.08 -10.17 15.01
N ALA A 74 -4.83 -9.29 14.33
CA ALA A 74 -6.26 -9.10 14.58
C ALA A 74 -7.08 -10.36 14.24
N LYS A 75 -6.76 -11.07 13.15
CA LYS A 75 -7.37 -12.36 12.81
C LYS A 75 -7.08 -13.41 13.87
N THR A 76 -5.83 -13.52 14.33
CA THR A 76 -5.45 -14.46 15.38
C THR A 76 -6.20 -14.18 16.68
N ALA A 77 -6.27 -12.91 17.13
CA ALA A 77 -7.01 -12.52 18.32
C ALA A 77 -8.51 -12.87 18.21
N THR A 78 -9.13 -12.58 17.06
CA THR A 78 -10.54 -12.89 16.80
C THR A 78 -10.80 -14.39 16.76
N SER A 79 -9.92 -15.17 16.12
CA SER A 79 -10.01 -16.63 16.11
C SER A 79 -9.85 -17.24 17.51
N LEU A 80 -8.91 -16.75 18.33
CA LEU A 80 -8.73 -17.22 19.69
C LEU A 80 -9.97 -16.92 20.56
N LEU A 81 -10.56 -15.74 20.43
CA LEU A 81 -11.81 -15.42 21.12
C LEU A 81 -12.96 -16.30 20.63
N SER A 82 -13.05 -16.60 19.33
CA SER A 82 -14.03 -17.54 18.78
C SER A 82 -13.88 -18.95 19.37
N VAL A 83 -12.65 -19.44 19.49
CA VAL A 83 -12.36 -20.73 20.15
C VAL A 83 -12.76 -20.67 21.62
N GLN A 84 -12.43 -19.61 22.34
CA GLN A 84 -12.82 -19.44 23.74
C GLN A 84 -14.34 -19.46 23.92
N LEU A 85 -15.09 -18.77 23.06
CA LEU A 85 -16.56 -18.77 23.07
C LEU A 85 -17.13 -20.18 22.87
N ARG A 86 -16.60 -20.93 21.88
CA ARG A 86 -17.00 -22.34 21.66
C ARG A 86 -16.72 -23.21 22.87
N CYS A 87 -15.57 -23.01 23.54
CA CYS A 87 -15.23 -23.72 24.77
C CYS A 87 -16.16 -23.39 25.95
N THR A 88 -16.79 -22.21 25.97
CA THR A 88 -17.81 -21.85 26.96
C THR A 88 -19.24 -22.18 26.52
N GLY A 89 -19.41 -22.85 25.36
CA GLY A 89 -20.71 -23.23 24.82
C GLY A 89 -21.48 -22.10 24.12
N ILE A 90 -20.83 -21.00 23.79
CA ILE A 90 -21.40 -19.88 23.02
C ILE A 90 -21.06 -20.06 21.55
N ASP A 91 -22.06 -19.99 20.67
CA ASP A 91 -21.83 -20.02 19.23
C ASP A 91 -21.24 -18.69 18.74
N PRO A 92 -20.04 -18.67 18.12
CA PRO A 92 -19.45 -17.45 17.59
C PRO A 92 -20.27 -16.78 16.48
N ASP A 93 -21.11 -17.54 15.76
CA ASP A 93 -21.88 -17.02 14.64
C ASP A 93 -23.04 -16.11 15.12
N ASP A 94 -23.64 -16.46 16.26
CA ASP A 94 -24.67 -15.67 16.95
C ASP A 94 -24.09 -14.57 17.88
N HIS A 95 -22.76 -14.52 18.02
CA HIS A 95 -22.05 -13.56 18.87
C HIS A 95 -21.58 -12.34 18.04
N PRO A 96 -21.47 -11.12 18.61
CA PRO A 96 -20.98 -9.94 17.90
C PRO A 96 -19.61 -10.07 17.22
N ILE A 97 -18.84 -11.10 17.58
CA ILE A 97 -17.56 -11.45 16.94
C ILE A 97 -17.71 -11.85 15.47
N SER A 98 -18.88 -12.33 15.03
CA SER A 98 -19.14 -12.62 13.61
C SER A 98 -18.93 -11.37 12.74
N LYS A 99 -19.38 -10.21 13.21
CA LYS A 99 -19.16 -8.92 12.55
C LYS A 99 -17.67 -8.54 12.49
N GLU A 100 -16.86 -9.01 13.43
CA GLU A 100 -15.42 -8.80 13.40
C GLU A 100 -14.75 -9.64 12.31
N PHE A 101 -15.21 -10.88 12.08
CA PHE A 101 -14.75 -11.66 10.93
C PHE A 101 -15.09 -10.98 9.60
N ASP A 102 -16.30 -10.43 9.47
CA ASP A 102 -16.70 -9.65 8.28
C ASP A 102 -15.86 -8.38 8.11
N ARG A 103 -15.56 -7.68 9.21
CA ARG A 103 -14.69 -6.50 9.18
C ARG A 103 -13.27 -6.85 8.71
N LEU A 104 -12.73 -7.95 9.23
CA LEU A 104 -11.38 -8.42 8.88
C LEU A 104 -11.29 -9.00 7.48
N SER A 105 -12.36 -9.60 6.96
CA SER A 105 -12.42 -10.06 5.57
C SER A 105 -12.35 -8.87 4.61
N LEU A 106 -13.14 -7.83 4.85
CA LEU A 106 -13.11 -6.57 4.09
C LEU A 106 -11.73 -5.89 4.16
N CYS A 107 -11.09 -5.87 5.33
CA CYS A 107 -9.71 -5.36 5.47
C CYS A 107 -8.71 -6.19 4.65
N GLY A 108 -8.85 -7.52 4.65
CA GLY A 108 -8.03 -8.41 3.83
C GLY A 108 -8.22 -8.17 2.33
N GLU A 109 -9.45 -7.98 1.87
CA GLU A 109 -9.75 -7.64 0.48
C GLU A 109 -9.15 -6.29 0.08
N ARG A 110 -9.30 -5.26 0.93
CA ARG A 110 -8.65 -3.95 0.72
C ARG A 110 -7.15 -4.10 0.55
N LEU A 111 -6.51 -4.88 1.41
CA LEU A 111 -5.08 -5.12 1.38
C LEU A 111 -4.64 -5.94 0.15
N GLY A 112 -5.49 -6.87 -0.28
CA GLY A 112 -5.30 -7.66 -1.50
C GLY A 112 -5.19 -6.80 -2.75
N ARG A 113 -5.98 -5.73 -2.87
CA ARG A 113 -5.94 -4.80 -4.01
C ARG A 113 -4.58 -4.11 -4.19
N TYR A 114 -3.83 -3.93 -3.11
CA TYR A 114 -2.51 -3.31 -3.17
C TYR A 114 -1.40 -4.27 -3.59
N LYS A 115 -1.63 -5.59 -3.65
CA LYS A 115 -0.63 -6.55 -4.15
C LYS A 115 -0.27 -6.32 -5.61
N ASP A 116 -1.22 -5.83 -6.39
CA ASP A 116 -1.05 -5.58 -7.82
C ASP A 116 -0.82 -4.09 -8.12
N TRP A 117 -0.75 -3.23 -7.10
CA TRP A 117 -0.48 -1.80 -7.28
C TRP A 117 0.92 -1.52 -7.83
N ASP A 118 1.93 -2.30 -7.42
CA ASP A 118 3.28 -2.23 -8.00
C ASP A 118 3.34 -2.74 -9.44
N LYS A 119 2.38 -3.59 -9.83
CA LYS A 119 2.28 -4.16 -11.19
C LYS A 119 1.43 -3.31 -12.11
N ALA A 120 0.50 -2.54 -11.54
CA ALA A 120 -0.22 -1.51 -12.26
C ALA A 120 0.80 -0.45 -12.68
N PRO A 121 0.70 0.11 -13.89
CA PRO A 121 1.52 1.27 -14.25
C PRO A 121 1.37 2.30 -13.13
N LEU A 122 2.47 2.64 -12.44
CA LEU A 122 2.50 3.48 -11.22
C LEU A 122 1.77 4.82 -11.36
N ARG A 123 1.43 5.18 -12.59
CA ARG A 123 0.42 6.15 -12.95
C ARG A 123 -0.35 5.54 -14.13
N PRO A 124 -1.70 5.66 -14.22
CA PRO A 124 -2.28 5.78 -15.55
C PRO A 124 -1.46 6.86 -16.20
N SER A 125 -0.63 6.47 -17.19
CA SER A 125 0.51 7.29 -17.59
C SER A 125 0.01 8.72 -17.71
N THR A 126 0.68 9.68 -17.09
CA THR A 126 0.40 11.09 -17.29
C THR A 126 0.79 11.46 -18.73
N LYS A 127 0.43 10.64 -19.71
CA LYS A 127 0.35 10.95 -21.12
C LYS A 127 -0.68 12.06 -21.17
N ILE A 128 -0.14 13.27 -21.15
CA ILE A 128 -0.89 14.48 -21.41
C ILE A 128 -1.77 14.22 -22.63
N ASN A 129 -3.08 14.37 -22.46
CA ASN A 129 -4.01 14.22 -23.57
C ASN A 129 -3.78 15.39 -24.52
N LYS A 130 -2.86 15.23 -25.47
CA LYS A 130 -2.46 16.29 -26.42
C LYS A 130 -3.66 16.91 -27.12
N ARG A 131 -4.67 16.09 -27.46
CA ARG A 131 -5.92 16.55 -28.10
C ARG A 131 -6.75 17.41 -27.16
N GLY A 132 -6.90 16.98 -25.91
CA GLY A 132 -7.59 17.73 -24.86
C GLY A 132 -6.87 19.04 -24.53
N ALA A 133 -5.55 18.98 -24.32
CA ALA A 133 -4.71 20.13 -24.07
C ALA A 133 -4.78 21.16 -25.21
N ALA A 134 -4.78 20.72 -26.47
CA ALA A 134 -4.92 21.62 -27.61
C ALA A 134 -6.27 22.38 -27.62
N ARG A 135 -7.36 21.75 -27.15
CA ARG A 135 -8.67 22.43 -26.98
C ARG A 135 -8.62 23.47 -25.87
N VAL A 136 -8.03 23.11 -24.73
CA VAL A 136 -7.88 24.03 -23.57
C VAL A 136 -7.03 25.23 -23.97
N ILE A 137 -5.86 25.01 -24.58
CA ILE A 137 -4.95 26.08 -25.01
C ILE A 137 -5.63 26.97 -26.06
N GLY A 138 -6.33 26.38 -27.04
CA GLY A 138 -7.00 27.14 -28.09
C GLY A 138 -8.17 28.01 -27.62
N HIS A 139 -8.78 27.66 -26.48
CA HIS A 139 -9.87 28.42 -25.87
C HIS A 139 -9.38 29.41 -24.81
N ALA A 140 -8.36 29.05 -24.03
CA ALA A 140 -7.84 29.87 -22.93
C ALA A 140 -7.04 31.09 -23.41
N LEU A 141 -6.46 31.02 -24.61
CA LEU A 141 -5.61 32.07 -25.16
C LEU A 141 -6.32 32.77 -26.35
N PRO A 142 -6.81 34.01 -26.17
CA PRO A 142 -7.46 34.75 -27.26
C PRO A 142 -6.47 35.27 -28.32
N GLN A 143 -5.19 35.42 -27.98
CA GLN A 143 -4.14 35.98 -28.83
C GLN A 143 -3.33 34.92 -29.60
N LEU A 144 -3.98 33.91 -30.17
CA LEU A 144 -3.30 33.00 -31.10
C LEU A 144 -3.26 33.57 -32.52
N THR A 145 -2.11 33.45 -33.19
CA THR A 145 -2.04 33.69 -34.62
C THR A 145 -2.91 32.67 -35.38
N ALA A 146 -3.36 33.03 -36.59
CA ALA A 146 -4.20 32.14 -37.40
C ALA A 146 -3.54 30.77 -37.62
N GLU A 147 -2.22 30.75 -37.87
CA GLU A 147 -1.41 29.54 -38.03
C GLU A 147 -1.37 28.68 -36.75
N GLN A 148 -1.22 29.30 -35.58
CA GLN A 148 -1.20 28.58 -34.30
C GLN A 148 -2.57 27.97 -33.99
N ARG A 149 -3.66 28.70 -34.26
CA ARG A 149 -5.03 28.22 -34.04
C ARG A 149 -5.41 27.10 -35.02
N GLU A 150 -4.87 27.11 -36.23
CA GLU A 150 -5.01 26.01 -37.19
C GLU A 150 -4.24 24.77 -36.72
N SER A 151 -2.98 24.94 -36.29
CA SER A 151 -2.16 23.87 -35.72
C SER A 151 -2.81 23.19 -34.51
N LEU A 152 -3.36 23.96 -33.56
CA LEU A 152 -4.09 23.38 -32.41
C LEU A 152 -5.37 22.65 -32.82
N ARG A 153 -6.05 23.10 -33.88
CA ARG A 153 -7.23 22.40 -34.43
C ARG A 153 -6.85 21.06 -35.06
N ASP A 154 -5.72 20.99 -35.76
CA ASP A 154 -5.22 19.74 -36.34
C ASP A 154 -4.78 18.74 -35.25
N ILE A 155 -4.12 19.22 -34.18
CA ILE A 155 -3.76 18.41 -33.02
C ILE A 155 -5.01 17.90 -32.30
N SER A 156 -6.03 18.74 -32.09
CA SER A 156 -7.30 18.37 -31.47
C SER A 156 -8.07 17.30 -32.26
N ARG A 157 -7.99 17.34 -33.61
CA ARG A 157 -8.58 16.35 -34.53
C ARG A 157 -7.75 15.08 -34.67
N GLY A 158 -6.51 15.06 -34.16
CA GLY A 158 -5.61 13.91 -34.23
C GLY A 158 -4.88 13.75 -35.57
N ASN A 159 -4.76 14.82 -36.34
CA ASN A 159 -4.20 14.81 -37.69
C ASN A 159 -2.68 15.07 -37.68
N GLU A 160 -1.92 14.31 -36.88
CA GLU A 160 -0.47 14.51 -36.68
C GLU A 160 0.35 14.40 -37.98
N ALA A 161 -0.11 13.60 -38.95
CA ALA A 161 0.53 13.40 -40.24
C ALA A 161 0.57 14.68 -41.12
N ARG A 162 -0.41 15.58 -41.00
CA ARG A 162 -0.39 16.87 -41.72
C ARG A 162 0.64 17.83 -41.13
N MET A 163 0.90 17.74 -39.82
CA MET A 163 1.84 18.61 -39.09
C MET A 163 3.29 18.37 -39.54
N VAL A 164 3.69 17.11 -39.67
CA VAL A 164 5.05 16.72 -40.12
C VAL A 164 5.36 17.29 -41.51
N SER A 165 4.38 17.26 -42.41
CA SER A 165 4.51 17.79 -43.78
C SER A 165 4.70 19.31 -43.81
N PHE A 166 4.22 20.05 -42.81
CA PHE A 166 4.36 21.51 -42.73
C PHE A 166 5.69 21.91 -42.09
N THR A 167 6.12 21.19 -41.04
CA THR A 167 7.43 21.41 -40.41
C THR A 167 8.59 21.07 -41.36
N ASP A 168 8.46 20.00 -42.15
CA ASP A 168 9.46 19.64 -43.17
C ASP A 168 9.57 20.68 -44.29
N LYS A 169 8.45 21.28 -44.70
CA LYS A 169 8.44 22.38 -45.68
C LYS A 169 9.12 23.64 -45.13
N ARG A 170 8.97 23.93 -43.84
CA ARG A 170 9.61 25.09 -43.17
C ARG A 170 11.12 24.85 -42.97
N ALA A 171 11.53 23.63 -42.63
CA ALA A 171 12.94 23.24 -42.51
C ALA A 171 13.67 23.30 -43.87
N ARG A 172 13.01 22.90 -44.96
CA ARG A 172 13.56 23.02 -46.33
C ARG A 172 13.68 24.46 -46.81
N LYS A 173 12.74 25.36 -46.47
CA LYS A 173 12.83 26.79 -46.84
C LYS A 173 13.95 27.55 -46.13
N LYS A 174 14.41 27.10 -44.96
CA LYS A 174 15.53 27.73 -44.22
C LYS A 174 16.94 27.34 -44.71
N ARG A 175 17.09 26.44 -45.69
CA ARG A 175 18.41 26.04 -46.24
C ARG A 175 18.83 26.79 -47.52
N LYS A 176 18.14 27.86 -47.93
CA LYS A 176 18.52 28.62 -49.14
C LYS A 176 18.40 30.15 -49.06
N GLN A 177 18.63 30.76 -47.90
CA GLN A 177 18.95 32.19 -47.81
C GLN A 177 19.96 32.47 -46.68
N GLN A 178 21.13 32.99 -47.09
CA GLN A 178 22.04 33.94 -46.40
C GLN A 178 22.64 33.50 -45.04
N GLY A 179 23.96 33.49 -44.80
CA GLY A 179 25.05 34.16 -45.51
C GLY A 179 24.96 35.67 -45.35
N GLY A 180 25.40 36.22 -44.21
CA GLY A 180 25.49 37.67 -43.94
C GLY A 180 24.79 38.05 -42.63
N GLY A 181 25.55 38.57 -41.66
CA GLY A 181 25.07 38.82 -40.29
C GLY A 181 24.48 40.21 -40.04
N SER A 182 23.82 40.36 -38.89
CA SER A 182 23.93 41.52 -37.98
C SER A 182 23.37 41.22 -36.59
N SER A 183 24.04 41.80 -35.57
CA SER A 183 23.57 42.25 -34.24
C SER A 183 22.81 41.27 -33.34
N SER A 184 23.41 40.76 -32.25
CA SER A 184 23.51 41.44 -30.93
C SER A 184 22.16 41.91 -30.38
N ILE A 185 21.58 41.13 -29.46
CA ILE A 185 20.92 41.56 -28.21
C ILE A 185 20.50 40.28 -27.45
N GLY A 186 21.20 40.00 -26.36
CA GLY A 186 20.60 39.51 -25.10
C GLY A 186 19.85 38.17 -25.04
N SER A 187 19.86 37.29 -26.04
CA SER A 187 19.29 35.95 -25.84
C SER A 187 20.30 35.08 -25.09
N GLN A 188 20.25 35.10 -23.75
CA GLN A 188 20.79 34.01 -22.95
C GLN A 188 20.35 32.70 -23.61
N SER A 189 21.31 31.87 -23.98
CA SER A 189 21.03 30.57 -24.59
C SER A 189 19.97 29.86 -23.74
N VAL A 190 18.91 29.35 -24.35
CA VAL A 190 17.82 28.64 -23.64
C VAL A 190 18.37 27.56 -22.70
N ARG A 191 19.51 26.97 -23.07
CA ARG A 191 20.25 26.02 -22.25
C ARG A 191 20.78 26.62 -20.95
N GLN A 192 21.31 27.84 -21.00
CA GLN A 192 21.85 28.56 -19.86
C GLN A 192 20.73 29.00 -18.89
N ALA A 193 19.61 29.49 -19.42
CA ALA A 193 18.45 29.82 -18.59
C ALA A 193 17.84 28.57 -17.91
N ALA A 194 17.81 27.43 -18.60
CA ALA A 194 17.35 26.17 -18.03
C ALA A 194 18.30 25.66 -16.94
N GLU A 195 19.61 25.77 -17.16
CA GLU A 195 20.63 25.36 -16.19
C GLU A 195 20.59 26.22 -14.91
N GLU A 196 20.41 27.54 -15.05
CA GLU A 196 20.22 28.46 -13.92
C GLU A 196 18.94 28.14 -13.12
N PHE A 197 17.83 27.85 -13.80
CA PHE A 197 16.59 27.44 -13.14
C PHE A 197 16.76 26.14 -12.34
N LEU A 198 17.41 25.13 -12.92
CA LEU A 198 17.66 23.85 -12.25
C LEU A 198 18.58 24.01 -11.04
N GLN A 199 19.64 24.82 -11.16
CA GLN A 199 20.52 25.12 -10.03
C GLN A 199 19.81 25.89 -8.92
N LYS A 200 18.91 26.82 -9.26
CA LYS A 200 18.11 27.56 -8.28
C LYS A 200 17.14 26.64 -7.53
N ALA A 201 16.42 25.78 -8.24
CA ALA A 201 15.51 24.81 -7.64
C ALA A 201 16.25 23.82 -6.74
N ALA A 202 17.45 23.36 -7.14
CA ALA A 202 18.28 22.48 -6.32
C ALA A 202 18.73 23.16 -5.00
N LYS A 203 19.06 24.45 -5.04
CA LYS A 203 19.39 25.21 -3.82
C LYS A 203 18.18 25.38 -2.91
N GLU A 204 17.00 25.67 -3.44
CA GLU A 204 15.76 25.80 -2.64
C GLU A 204 15.37 24.47 -1.96
N LEU A 205 15.65 23.32 -2.58
CA LEU A 205 15.43 22.01 -1.95
C LEU A 205 16.41 21.69 -0.81
N VAL A 206 17.64 22.21 -0.88
CA VAL A 206 18.70 21.95 0.12
C VAL A 206 18.65 22.95 1.28
N MET A 207 18.07 24.14 1.09
CA MET A 207 17.94 25.19 2.11
C MET A 207 16.72 25.05 3.03
N CYS A 208 16.00 23.91 3.02
CA CYS A 208 14.90 23.61 3.94
C CYS A 208 15.33 23.38 5.41
N THR A 209 16.55 23.76 5.80
CA THR A 209 17.05 23.67 7.18
C THR A 209 17.04 25.01 7.91
N ASP A 210 16.72 26.12 7.24
CA ASP A 210 16.65 27.44 7.88
C ASP A 210 15.19 27.79 8.26
N PRO A 211 14.92 28.19 9.52
CA PRO A 211 13.56 28.40 10.02
C PRO A 211 12.80 29.58 9.38
N ASP A 212 13.50 30.50 8.71
CA ASP A 212 12.93 31.75 8.15
C ASP A 212 13.00 31.83 6.59
N GLY A 213 13.21 30.72 5.90
CA GLY A 213 13.17 30.67 4.43
C GLY A 213 11.74 30.70 3.84
N PRO A 214 11.54 31.13 2.59
CA PRO A 214 10.22 31.15 1.96
C PRO A 214 9.65 29.72 1.85
N ARG A 215 8.67 29.42 2.72
CA ARG A 215 8.01 28.10 2.79
C ARG A 215 7.30 27.78 1.48
N GLY A 216 7.69 26.67 0.87
CA GLY A 216 6.94 26.06 -0.22
C GLY A 216 5.55 25.57 0.23
N PRO A 217 4.66 25.20 -0.71
CA PRO A 217 3.26 24.88 -0.45
C PRO A 217 3.01 23.58 0.34
N LEU A 218 4.06 22.89 0.79
CA LEU A 218 3.94 21.76 1.70
C LEU A 218 4.01 22.29 3.13
N ARG A 219 2.84 22.53 3.73
CA ARG A 219 2.72 22.80 5.16
C ARG A 219 3.30 21.62 5.95
N ASN A 220 4.22 21.90 6.85
CA ASN A 220 4.64 20.95 7.88
C ASN A 220 3.41 20.58 8.72
N LEU A 221 3.18 19.29 8.95
CA LEU A 221 2.08 18.76 9.76
C LEU A 221 2.22 19.06 11.26
N ALA A 222 3.26 19.80 11.67
CA ALA A 222 3.55 20.13 13.06
C ALA A 222 2.82 21.38 13.59
N ASP A 223 2.14 22.16 12.72
CA ASP A 223 1.41 23.37 13.13
C ASP A 223 -0.09 23.10 13.42
N MET A 224 -0.48 21.84 13.73
CA MET A 224 -1.88 21.44 13.96
C MET A 224 -2.16 20.98 15.41
N GLU A 225 -1.35 21.38 16.39
CA GLU A 225 -1.52 20.99 17.81
C GLU A 225 -1.78 22.14 18.81
N GLU A 226 -1.97 23.37 18.35
CA GLU A 226 -2.45 24.44 19.22
C GLU A 226 -3.66 25.12 18.58
N HIS A 227 -4.87 24.64 18.90
CA HIS A 227 -6.09 25.44 19.10
C HIS A 227 -7.29 24.51 19.35
N GLU A 228 -7.25 23.75 20.45
CA GLU A 228 -8.47 23.19 21.04
C GLU A 228 -8.34 23.20 22.56
N GLN A 229 -8.55 24.38 23.15
CA GLN A 229 -8.90 24.57 24.57
C GLN A 229 -9.26 26.04 24.83
N VAL A 230 -10.50 26.43 24.52
CA VAL A 230 -11.30 27.32 25.39
C VAL A 230 -12.77 26.97 25.13
N GLU A 231 -13.29 25.98 25.86
CA GLU A 231 -14.73 25.90 26.14
C GLU A 231 -14.98 26.53 27.51
N GLN A 232 -15.86 27.54 27.53
CA GLN A 232 -16.94 27.77 28.50
C GLN A 232 -16.64 27.70 30.01
N GLY A 233 -16.91 28.82 30.70
CA GLY A 233 -17.72 28.78 31.92
C GLY A 233 -17.03 29.13 33.24
N THR A 234 -17.06 30.42 33.59
CA THR A 234 -17.65 30.94 34.85
C THR A 234 -18.15 32.35 34.60
#